data_AF-A0AAJ1Q719-F1
#
_entry.id   AF-A0AAJ1Q719-F1
#
_cell.length_a   1.000
_cell.length_b   1.000
_cell.length_c   1.000
_cell.angle_alpha   90.00
_cell.angle_beta   90.00
_cell.angle_gamma   90.00
#
_symmetry.space_group_name_H-M   'P 1'
#
loop_
_entity.id
_entity.type
_entity.pdbx_description
1 polymer ?
#
loop_
_entity_poly.entity_id
_entity_poly.type
_entity_poly.pdbx_seq_one_letter_code
_entity_poly.pdbx_strand_id
1 'polypeptide(L)'
;METKKLKIGENTCFEILDLKRIEEIDPILLAGDELIISQWFGRYACSCFLFKARRKRLEINCSSDCYRGRLIFSEDNIDEIDDKDDQECAQFTINYINKLRKAGIIGKQLSV
;
A
#
# COMPACT_ATOMS: atom_id res chain seq x y z
N MET A 1 -4.99 -20.94 -13.40
CA MET A 1 -3.96 -19.89 -13.35
C MET A 1 -3.78 -19.53 -11.90
N GLU A 2 -2.63 -19.90 -11.32
CA GLU A 2 -2.32 -19.60 -9.91
C GLU A 2 -2.25 -18.09 -9.73
N THR A 3 -3.20 -17.51 -9.01
CA THR A 3 -3.00 -16.22 -8.34
C THR A 3 -1.93 -16.43 -7.27
N LYS A 4 -0.66 -16.29 -7.64
CA LYS A 4 0.37 -16.01 -6.65
C LYS A 4 -0.07 -14.74 -5.93
N LYS A 5 -0.28 -14.84 -4.61
CA LYS A 5 -0.86 -13.76 -3.81
C LYS A 5 -0.03 -12.48 -3.90
N LEU A 6 -0.66 -11.36 -3.53
CA LEU A 6 -0.05 -10.03 -3.58
C LEU A 6 1.22 -9.99 -2.71
N LYS A 7 2.38 -9.76 -3.32
CA LYS A 7 3.65 -9.51 -2.62
C LYS A 7 3.89 -8.02 -2.46
N ILE A 8 3.93 -7.54 -1.22
CA ILE A 8 4.20 -6.16 -0.81
C ILE A 8 5.68 -6.02 -0.45
N GLY A 9 6.32 -4.93 -0.88
CA GLY A 9 7.72 -4.59 -0.57
C GLY A 9 8.69 -4.74 -1.73
N GLU A 10 8.33 -5.52 -2.76
CA GLU A 10 9.09 -5.63 -4.01
C GLU A 10 8.30 -4.97 -5.14
N ASN A 11 8.69 -3.75 -5.50
CA ASN A 11 8.15 -3.01 -6.66
C ASN A 11 6.62 -2.98 -6.72
N THR A 12 5.95 -3.00 -5.57
CA THR A 12 4.48 -3.11 -5.51
C THR A 12 3.83 -1.79 -5.89
N CYS A 13 3.41 -1.72 -7.14
CA CYS A 13 2.69 -0.58 -7.68
C CYS A 13 1.41 -1.04 -8.36
N PHE A 14 0.38 -0.20 -8.37
CA PHE A 14 -0.87 -0.44 -9.08
C PHE A 14 -1.20 0.68 -10.05
N GLU A 15 -1.88 0.36 -11.14
CA GLU A 15 -2.51 1.37 -11.99
C GLU A 15 -3.63 2.09 -11.22
N ILE A 16 -3.68 3.43 -11.33
CA ILE A 16 -4.80 4.23 -10.81
C ILE A 16 -5.84 4.40 -11.91
N LEU A 17 -7.07 3.97 -11.63
CA LEU A 17 -8.21 4.07 -12.53
C LEU A 17 -9.08 5.31 -12.23
N ASP A 18 -9.24 5.67 -10.95
CA ASP A 18 -10.09 6.78 -10.52
C ASP A 18 -9.47 7.55 -9.34
N LEU A 19 -8.73 8.63 -9.65
CA LEU A 19 -8.04 9.45 -8.65
C LEU A 19 -9.00 10.28 -7.79
N LYS A 20 -10.06 10.82 -8.40
CA LYS A 20 -11.01 11.70 -7.68
C LYS A 20 -11.68 10.97 -6.52
N ARG A 21 -11.99 9.70 -6.72
CA ARG A 21 -12.62 8.87 -5.68
C ARG A 21 -11.71 8.59 -4.50
N ILE A 22 -10.38 8.63 -4.67
CA ILE A 22 -9.43 8.54 -3.55
C ILE A 22 -9.53 9.79 -2.69
N GLU A 23 -9.56 10.96 -3.32
CA GLU A 23 -9.68 12.26 -2.64
C GLU A 23 -10.98 12.36 -1.82
N GLU A 24 -12.07 11.72 -2.29
CA GLU A 24 -13.35 11.65 -1.59
C GLU A 24 -13.35 10.66 -0.40
N ILE A 25 -12.58 9.58 -0.48
CA ILE A 25 -12.53 8.54 0.56
C ILE A 25 -11.54 8.93 1.67
N ASP A 26 -10.40 9.53 1.30
CA ASP A 26 -9.33 9.92 2.20
C ASP A 26 -8.87 11.34 1.85
N PRO A 27 -9.36 12.39 2.55
CA PRO A 27 -9.13 13.80 2.21
C PRO A 27 -7.70 14.30 2.52
N ILE A 28 -6.71 13.41 2.49
CA ILE A 28 -5.33 13.71 2.88
C ILE A 28 -4.66 14.60 1.81
N LEU A 29 -3.91 15.57 2.30
CA LEU A 29 -3.34 16.71 1.57
C LEU A 29 -2.47 16.28 0.38
N LEU A 30 -2.89 16.68 -0.82
CA LEU A 30 -2.07 16.71 -2.03
C LEU A 30 -0.84 17.62 -1.81
N ALA A 31 0.36 17.07 -2.00
CA ALA A 31 1.60 17.83 -2.05
C ALA A 31 2.11 17.84 -3.51
N GLY A 32 1.55 18.72 -4.33
CA GLY A 32 1.86 18.77 -5.77
C GLY A 32 1.22 17.61 -6.56
N ASP A 33 1.97 16.95 -7.45
CA ASP A 33 1.51 15.80 -8.26
C ASP A 33 1.47 14.47 -7.49
N GLU A 34 1.72 14.52 -6.18
CA GLU A 34 1.89 13.37 -5.32
C GLU A 34 0.92 13.42 -4.15
N LEU A 35 0.18 12.33 -3.94
CA LEU A 35 -0.65 12.13 -2.75
C LEU A 35 0.02 11.07 -1.87
N ILE A 36 0.21 11.37 -0.59
CA ILE A 36 0.83 10.47 0.38
C ILE A 36 -0.18 10.20 1.50
N ILE A 37 -0.55 8.94 1.70
CA ILE A 37 -1.32 8.50 2.86
C ILE A 37 -0.37 7.69 3.72
N SER A 38 -0.07 8.20 4.91
CA SER A 38 0.81 7.54 5.89
C SER A 38 0.04 7.18 7.15
N GLN A 39 0.00 5.89 7.48
CA GLN A 39 -0.61 5.33 8.68
C GLN A 39 0.47 4.71 9.56
N TRP A 40 0.49 5.06 10.84
CA TRP A 40 1.45 4.55 11.84
C TRP A 40 0.83 3.40 12.64
N PHE A 41 1.65 2.37 12.92
CA PHE A 41 1.31 1.20 13.73
C PHE A 41 2.35 1.07 14.83
N GLY A 42 1.88 1.16 16.08
CA GLY A 42 2.75 1.12 17.25
C GLY A 42 3.87 2.15 17.19
N ARG A 43 5.12 1.72 17.44
CA ARG A 43 6.26 2.63 17.60
C ARG A 43 7.18 2.71 16.38
N TYR A 44 7.20 1.68 15.53
CA TYR A 44 8.21 1.54 14.47
C TYR A 44 7.64 1.23 13.09
N ALA A 45 6.45 0.63 13.00
CA ALA A 45 5.87 0.21 11.73
C ALA A 45 4.98 1.29 11.10
N CYS A 46 5.02 1.43 9.79
CA CYS A 46 4.14 2.35 9.05
C CYS A 46 3.80 1.84 7.65
N SER A 47 2.60 2.20 7.19
CA SER A 47 2.14 1.98 5.82
C SER A 47 2.01 3.32 5.11
N CYS A 48 2.61 3.42 3.93
CA CYS A 48 2.68 4.61 3.09
C CYS A 48 2.18 4.28 1.68
N PHE A 49 1.15 5.00 1.25
CA PHE A 49 0.58 4.94 -0.09
C PHE A 49 0.91 6.22 -0.83
N LEU A 50 1.69 6.12 -1.89
CA LEU A 50 2.17 7.25 -2.67
C LEU A 50 1.56 7.18 -4.07
N PHE A 51 0.59 8.04 -4.33
CA PHE A 51 0.00 8.19 -5.66
C PHE A 51 0.83 9.16 -6.48
N LYS A 52 1.27 8.73 -7.66
CA LYS A 52 1.95 9.57 -8.64
C LYS A 52 0.99 9.88 -9.79
N ALA A 53 0.33 11.03 -9.75
CA ALA A 53 -0.71 11.40 -10.72
C ALA A 53 -0.18 11.36 -12.17
N ARG A 54 1.02 11.92 -12.41
CA ARG A 54 1.67 11.92 -13.74
C ARG A 54 1.93 10.53 -14.31
N ARG A 55 2.18 9.54 -13.45
CA ARG A 55 2.46 8.14 -13.84
C ARG A 55 1.21 7.25 -13.73
N LYS A 56 0.07 7.80 -13.28
CA LYS A 56 -1.16 7.08 -12.96
C LYS A 56 -0.90 5.79 -12.18
N ARG A 57 -0.03 5.86 -11.17
CA ARG A 57 0.33 4.69 -10.35
C ARG A 57 0.24 4.98 -8.86
N LEU A 58 -0.21 3.99 -8.11
CA LEU A 58 -0.17 3.93 -6.66
C LEU A 58 1.02 3.07 -6.25
N GLU A 59 1.98 3.65 -5.53
CA GLU A 59 3.12 2.95 -4.95
C GLU A 59 2.81 2.62 -3.48
N ILE A 60 3.12 1.41 -3.06
CA ILE A 60 2.87 0.96 -1.69
C ILE A 60 4.19 0.63 -1.01
N ASN A 61 4.39 1.21 0.16
CA ASN A 61 5.47 0.87 1.06
C ASN A 61 4.88 0.54 2.43
N CYS A 62 5.14 -0.64 2.98
CA CYS A 62 5.00 -0.90 4.41
C CYS A 62 6.40 -1.17 4.95
N SER A 63 6.71 -0.53 6.08
CA SER A 63 8.07 -0.41 6.62
C SER A 63 8.01 -0.79 8.08
N SER A 64 8.95 -1.63 8.53
CA SER A 64 9.06 -2.05 9.94
C SER A 64 9.86 -1.07 10.80
N ASP A 65 10.70 -0.28 10.14
CA ASP A 65 11.35 0.90 10.68
C ASP A 65 11.12 2.00 9.66
N CYS A 66 10.36 3.04 10.05
CA CYS A 66 9.86 4.15 9.22
C CYS A 66 10.89 4.82 8.29
N TYR A 67 12.18 4.55 8.49
CA TYR A 67 13.26 5.20 7.75
C TYR A 67 14.23 4.26 7.05
N ARG A 68 14.15 2.92 7.24
CA ARG A 68 15.29 2.04 6.89
C ARG A 68 14.97 0.69 6.24
N GLY A 69 13.82 0.06 6.53
CA GLY A 69 13.55 -1.31 6.08
C GLY A 69 12.19 -1.50 5.42
N ARG A 70 12.15 -1.94 4.16
CA ARG A 70 10.89 -2.39 3.55
C ARG A 70 10.49 -3.73 4.18
N LEU A 71 9.29 -3.79 4.75
CA LEU A 71 8.69 -5.05 5.15
C LEU A 71 8.27 -5.78 3.88
N ILE A 72 8.86 -6.96 3.64
CA ILE A 72 8.50 -7.81 2.50
C ILE A 72 7.56 -8.90 3.00
N PHE A 73 6.32 -8.88 2.52
CA PHE A 73 5.30 -9.84 2.93
C PHE A 73 4.31 -10.09 1.79
N SER A 74 3.43 -11.05 2.00
CA SER A 74 2.35 -11.40 1.10
C SER A 74 1.11 -11.79 1.90
N GLU A 75 -0.04 -11.85 1.24
CA GLU A 75 -1.27 -12.38 1.85
C GLU A 75 -1.15 -13.87 2.28
N ASP A 76 -0.08 -14.58 1.92
CA ASP A 76 0.15 -15.98 2.33
C ASP A 76 0.84 -16.10 3.68
N ASN A 77 1.63 -15.10 4.07
CA ASN A 77 2.57 -15.23 5.19
C ASN A 77 2.45 -14.08 6.21
N ILE A 78 1.33 -13.34 6.21
CA ILE A 78 1.08 -12.29 7.21
C ILE A 78 1.14 -12.86 8.64
N ASP A 79 0.59 -14.06 8.84
CA ASP A 79 0.55 -14.71 10.15
C ASP A 79 1.92 -15.20 10.64
N GLU A 80 2.93 -15.23 9.76
CA GLU A 80 4.31 -15.63 10.07
C GLU A 80 5.20 -14.45 10.49
N ILE A 81 4.65 -13.23 10.53
CA ILE A 81 5.39 -12.02 10.96
C ILE A 81 5.44 -12.01 12.50
N ASP A 82 6.65 -12.16 13.05
CA ASP A 82 6.88 -12.24 14.50
C ASP A 82 6.59 -10.92 15.24
N ASP A 83 6.88 -9.78 14.62
CA ASP A 83 6.63 -8.47 15.20
C ASP A 83 5.17 -8.06 15.01
N LYS A 84 4.50 -7.75 16.12
CA LYS A 84 3.06 -7.43 16.12
C LYS A 84 2.76 -6.12 15.38
N ASP A 85 3.61 -5.10 15.50
CA ASP A 85 3.42 -3.81 14.82
C ASP A 85 3.56 -4.02 13.29
N ASP A 86 4.54 -4.83 12.88
CA ASP A 86 4.75 -5.22 11.47
C ASP A 86 3.58 -6.02 10.92
N GLN A 87 3.06 -6.98 11.70
CA GLN A 87 1.89 -7.77 11.32
C GLN A 87 0.65 -6.88 11.15
N GLU A 88 0.40 -5.96 12.08
CA GLU A 88 -0.70 -5.00 11.96
C GLU A 88 -0.53 -4.08 10.74
N CYS A 89 0.69 -3.60 10.46
CA CYS A 89 1.00 -2.84 9.23
C CYS A 89 0.70 -3.65 7.97
N ALA A 90 1.15 -4.90 7.92
CA ALA A 90 0.94 -5.80 6.80
C ALA A 90 -0.55 -6.06 6.54
N GLN A 91 -1.29 -6.37 7.60
CA GLN A 91 -2.72 -6.62 7.55
C GLN A 91 -3.51 -5.39 7.09
N PHE A 92 -3.20 -4.22 7.65
CA PHE A 92 -3.80 -2.96 7.21
C PHE A 92 -3.54 -2.70 5.73
N THR A 93 -2.27 -2.85 5.31
CA THR A 93 -1.84 -2.56 3.94
C THR A 93 -2.63 -3.41 2.93
N ILE A 94 -2.75 -4.71 3.19
CA ILE A 94 -3.52 -5.64 2.37
C ILE A 94 -5.02 -5.29 2.36
N ASN A 95 -5.59 -5.00 3.54
CA ASN A 95 -7.01 -4.62 3.65
C ASN A 95 -7.31 -3.36 2.84
N TYR A 96 -6.44 -2.36 2.90
CA TYR A 96 -6.62 -1.11 2.19
C TYR A 96 -6.50 -1.30 0.67
N ILE A 97 -5.52 -2.06 0.18
CA ILE A 97 -5.40 -2.40 -1.25
C ILE A 97 -6.64 -3.14 -1.74
N ASN A 98 -7.14 -4.11 -0.97
CA ASN A 98 -8.34 -4.85 -1.32
C ASN A 98 -9.59 -3.96 -1.31
N LYS A 99 -9.68 -2.97 -0.42
CA LYS A 99 -10.74 -1.94 -0.43
C LYS A 99 -10.67 -1.12 -1.73
N LEU A 100 -9.51 -0.61 -2.12
CA LEU A 100 -9.34 0.18 -3.34
C LEU A 100 -9.64 -0.63 -4.60
N ARG A 101 -9.20 -1.90 -4.66
CA ARG A 101 -9.46 -2.80 -5.78
C ARG A 101 -10.96 -3.09 -5.92
N LYS A 102 -11.65 -3.40 -4.82
CA LYS A 102 -13.11 -3.63 -4.82
C LYS A 102 -13.89 -2.38 -5.22
N ALA A 103 -13.39 -1.19 -4.90
CA ALA A 103 -13.99 0.08 -5.29
C ALA A 103 -13.74 0.46 -6.76
N GLY A 104 -12.94 -0.32 -7.51
CA GLY A 104 -12.56 -0.02 -8.89
C GLY A 104 -11.60 1.16 -9.03
N ILE A 105 -10.92 1.55 -7.95
CA ILE A 105 -10.03 2.70 -7.89
C ILE A 105 -8.65 2.37 -8.46
N ILE A 106 -8.18 1.14 -8.20
CA ILE A 106 -6.91 0.63 -8.70
C ILE A 106 -7.13 -0.60 -9.58
N GLY A 107 -6.29 -0.70 -10.61
CA GLY A 107 -6.32 -1.77 -11.60
C GLY A 107 -5.30 -2.86 -11.30
N LYS A 108 -4.60 -3.31 -12.35
CA LYS A 108 -3.58 -4.35 -12.26
C LYS A 108 -2.35 -3.88 -11.48
N GLN A 109 -1.65 -4.83 -10.86
CA GLN A 109 -0.29 -4.60 -10.37
C GLN A 109 0.63 -4.33 -11.56
N LEU A 110 1.50 -3.34 -11.41
CA LEU A 110 2.50 -2.96 -12.40
C LEU A 110 3.81 -3.71 -12.09
N SER A 111 4.43 -4.28 -13.12
CA SER A 111 5.83 -4.69 -13.04
C SER A 111 6.68 -3.43 -13.15
N VAL A 112 7.43 -3.12 -12.09
CA VAL A 112 8.33 -1.95 -12.02
C VAL A 112 9.77 -2.43 -11.90
#